data_AF-A0A2K5IJV3-F1
#
_entry.id   AF-A0A2K5IJV3-F1
#
_cell.length_a   1.000
_cell.length_b   1.000
_cell.length_c   1.000
_cell.angle_alpha   90.00
_cell.angle_beta   90.00
_cell.angle_gamma   90.00
#
_symmetry.space_group_name_H-M   'P 1'
#
loop_
_entity.id
_entity.type
_entity.pdbx_description
1 polymer ?
#
loop_
_entity_poly.entity_id
_entity_poly.type
_entity_poly.pdbx_seq_one_letter_code
_entity_poly.pdbx_strand_id
1 'polypeptide(L)'
;MALSASGVYLTHQQKVLRLYKRALRHLESWCVHRDKYRYFACLLRARFEEHKNEKDMMKATQLLKEAEEEFWYRQHPQPYIFPDSPGGTSYERYDCYKLPEWCLDDWHPSEKAMYPDYFAKREQWKKLRRESWEREVQVRQELGTMEETSHVLYQSFYAQGNNSNSDILLGLREMSWYLRISFQNAYGASSQLQHANDFLKN
;
A
#
# COMPACT_ATOMS: atom_id res chain seq x y z
N MET A 1 -16.39 -0.93 2.49
CA MET A 1 -15.57 -1.77 3.39
C MET A 1 -14.33 -0.99 3.85
N ALA A 2 -14.06 -1.01 5.16
CA ALA A 2 -13.04 -0.21 5.84
C ALA A 2 -11.71 -0.96 6.07
N LEU A 3 -11.50 -2.10 5.41
CA LEU A 3 -10.28 -2.88 5.54
C LEU A 3 -9.15 -2.20 4.77
N SER A 4 -8.03 -1.94 5.43
CA SER A 4 -6.79 -1.48 4.82
C SER A 4 -5.65 -2.39 5.26
N ALA A 5 -4.74 -2.72 4.35
CA ALA A 5 -3.69 -3.70 4.61
C ALA A 5 -2.63 -3.21 5.62
N SER A 6 -2.46 -1.88 5.75
CA SER A 6 -1.42 -1.27 6.59
C SER A 6 -1.96 -0.49 7.80
N GLY A 7 -3.27 -0.23 7.86
CA GLY A 7 -3.89 0.56 8.94
C GLY A 7 -5.09 -0.15 9.56
N VAL A 8 -5.19 -0.11 10.88
CA VAL A 8 -6.31 -0.70 11.65
C VAL A 8 -7.64 -0.06 11.28
N TYR A 9 -7.64 1.24 10.92
CA TYR A 9 -8.84 1.98 10.52
C TYR A 9 -8.52 3.05 9.47
N LEU A 10 -9.55 3.48 8.74
CA LEU A 10 -9.45 4.59 7.80
C LEU A 10 -9.54 5.92 8.52
N THR A 11 -8.63 6.83 8.19
CA THR A 11 -8.67 8.21 8.71
C THR A 11 -9.87 8.96 8.12
N HIS A 12 -10.33 10.01 8.81
CA HIS A 12 -11.44 10.84 8.34
C HIS A 12 -11.19 11.39 6.92
N GLN A 13 -9.99 11.91 6.67
CA GLN A 13 -9.57 12.39 5.35
C GLN A 13 -9.70 11.30 4.27
N GLN A 14 -9.24 10.07 4.56
CA GLN A 14 -9.35 8.96 3.61
C GLN A 14 -10.81 8.61 3.30
N LYS A 15 -11.70 8.66 4.31
CA LYS A 15 -13.14 8.42 4.11
C LYS A 15 -13.75 9.48 3.19
N VAL A 16 -13.48 10.77 3.42
CA VAL A 16 -13.93 11.88 2.55
C VAL A 16 -13.42 11.70 1.12
N LEU A 17 -12.13 11.39 0.94
CA LEU A 17 -11.55 11.21 -0.40
C LEU A 17 -12.16 10.01 -1.14
N ARG A 18 -12.44 8.91 -0.43
CA ARG A 18 -13.13 7.74 -1.01
C ARG A 18 -14.56 8.08 -1.39
N LEU A 19 -15.31 8.81 -0.56
CA LEU A 19 -16.65 9.28 -0.86
C LEU A 19 -16.65 10.19 -2.10
N TYR A 20 -15.75 11.16 -2.16
CA TYR A 20 -15.60 12.06 -3.30
C TYR A 20 -15.32 11.30 -4.61
N LYS A 21 -14.39 10.34 -4.58
CA LYS A 21 -14.08 9.49 -5.74
C LYS A 21 -15.30 8.67 -6.18
N ARG A 22 -16.04 8.08 -5.24
CA ARG A 22 -17.27 7.31 -5.53
C ARG A 22 -18.34 8.22 -6.14
N ALA A 23 -18.60 9.37 -5.53
CA ALA A 23 -19.59 10.34 -6.00
C ALA A 23 -19.32 10.75 -7.46
N LEU A 24 -18.07 11.06 -7.82
CA LEU A 24 -17.69 11.38 -9.20
C LEU A 24 -17.94 10.22 -10.18
N ARG A 25 -17.63 8.97 -9.81
CA ARG A 25 -17.85 7.80 -10.68
C ARG A 25 -19.33 7.50 -10.91
N HIS A 26 -20.16 7.67 -9.87
CA HIS A 26 -21.61 7.54 -10.04
C HIS A 26 -22.19 8.71 -10.84
N LEU A 27 -21.67 9.91 -10.68
CA LEU A 27 -22.04 11.07 -11.49
C LEU A 27 -21.68 10.85 -12.96
N GLU A 28 -20.51 10.28 -13.26
CA GLU A 28 -20.11 9.84 -14.60
C GLU A 28 -21.05 8.77 -15.18
N SER A 29 -21.61 7.92 -14.32
CA SER A 29 -22.59 6.90 -14.74
C SER A 29 -23.96 7.51 -15.08
N TRP A 30 -24.40 8.55 -14.36
CA TRP A 30 -25.63 9.29 -14.67
C TRP A 30 -25.47 10.22 -15.89
N CYS A 31 -24.35 10.93 -15.96
CA CYS A 31 -24.05 11.91 -17.00
C CYS A 31 -23.13 11.30 -18.06
N VAL A 32 -23.73 10.59 -19.02
CA VAL A 32 -22.99 9.87 -20.08
C VAL A 32 -22.12 10.82 -20.94
N HIS A 33 -22.62 12.01 -21.25
CA HIS A 33 -21.89 12.99 -22.06
C HIS A 33 -20.86 13.77 -21.24
N ARG A 34 -19.67 13.94 -21.82
CA ARG A 34 -18.48 14.46 -21.11
C ARG A 34 -18.60 15.92 -20.69
N ASP A 35 -19.25 16.73 -21.51
CA ASP A 35 -19.58 18.14 -21.29
C ASP A 35 -20.47 18.32 -20.06
N LYS A 36 -21.60 17.61 -20.01
CA LYS A 36 -22.53 17.64 -18.88
C LYS A 36 -21.88 17.11 -17.61
N TYR A 37 -21.16 15.98 -17.72
CA TYR A 37 -20.39 15.43 -16.61
C TYR A 37 -19.43 16.47 -16.03
N ARG A 38 -18.67 17.17 -16.88
CA ARG A 38 -17.65 18.14 -16.42
C ARG A 38 -18.29 19.29 -15.65
N TYR A 39 -19.43 19.80 -16.12
CA TYR A 39 -20.18 20.84 -15.44
C TYR A 39 -20.60 20.39 -14.02
N PHE A 40 -21.27 19.25 -13.90
CA PHE A 40 -21.73 18.76 -12.60
C PHE A 40 -20.58 18.30 -11.68
N ALA A 41 -19.48 17.80 -12.23
CA ALA A 41 -18.29 17.46 -11.45
C ALA A 41 -17.65 18.71 -10.80
N CYS A 42 -17.62 19.84 -11.50
CA CYS A 42 -17.17 21.12 -10.93
C CYS A 42 -18.10 21.61 -9.82
N LEU A 43 -19.42 21.51 -10.00
CA LEU A 43 -20.39 21.84 -8.96
C LEU A 43 -20.23 20.95 -7.73
N LEU A 44 -20.06 19.64 -7.91
CA LEU A 44 -19.80 18.72 -6.82
C LEU A 44 -18.52 19.11 -6.08
N ARG A 45 -17.44 19.40 -6.81
CA ARG A 45 -16.18 19.85 -6.20
C ARG A 45 -16.35 21.12 -5.37
N ALA A 46 -17.10 22.11 -5.86
CA ALA A 46 -17.38 23.34 -5.12
C ALA A 46 -18.10 23.04 -3.79
N ARG A 47 -19.08 22.12 -3.77
CA ARG A 47 -19.75 21.67 -2.53
C ARG A 47 -18.78 21.05 -1.51
N PHE A 48 -17.83 20.25 -1.98
CA PHE A 48 -16.80 19.66 -1.10
C PHE A 48 -15.80 20.71 -0.60
N GLU A 49 -15.47 21.71 -1.43
CA GLU A 49 -14.52 22.77 -1.06
C GLU A 49 -15.11 23.76 -0.05
N GLU A 50 -16.43 23.98 -0.05
CA GLU A 50 -17.14 24.83 0.92
C GLU A 50 -16.87 24.42 2.39
N HIS A 51 -16.81 23.11 2.66
CA HIS A 51 -16.56 22.57 4.00
C HIS A 51 -15.12 22.07 4.23
N LYS A 52 -14.17 22.45 3.35
CA LYS A 52 -12.78 21.97 3.43
C LYS A 52 -12.04 22.44 4.69
N ASN A 53 -12.32 23.65 5.15
CA ASN A 53 -11.61 24.30 6.26
C ASN A 53 -12.34 24.19 7.61
N GLU A 54 -13.27 23.24 7.74
CA GLU A 54 -13.98 22.99 9.01
C GLU A 54 -13.00 22.41 10.05
N LYS A 55 -12.91 23.07 11.20
CA LYS A 55 -11.98 22.67 12.29
C LYS A 55 -12.62 21.72 13.28
N ASP A 56 -13.95 21.77 13.41
CA ASP A 56 -14.68 20.89 14.31
C ASP A 56 -14.84 19.49 13.69
N MET A 57 -14.18 18.51 14.32
CA MET A 57 -14.21 17.13 13.87
C MET A 57 -15.58 16.47 14.07
N MET A 58 -16.35 16.85 15.08
CA MET A 58 -17.70 16.29 15.28
C MET A 58 -18.61 16.68 14.13
N LYS A 59 -18.65 17.98 13.81
CA LYS A 59 -19.38 18.50 12.67
C LYS A 59 -18.91 17.89 11.36
N ALA A 60 -17.60 17.74 11.15
CA ALA A 60 -17.06 17.09 9.95
C ALA A 60 -17.54 15.64 9.81
N THR A 61 -17.58 14.87 10.90
CA THR A 61 -18.12 13.50 10.86
C THR A 61 -19.62 13.43 10.60
N GLN A 62 -20.38 14.40 11.12
CA GLN A 62 -21.82 14.49 10.85
C GLN A 62 -22.08 14.81 9.38
N LEU A 63 -21.39 15.80 8.82
CA LEU A 63 -21.46 16.13 7.39
C LEU A 63 -21.10 14.94 6.50
N LEU A 64 -20.09 14.16 6.90
CA LEU A 64 -19.72 12.94 6.19
C LEU A 64 -20.86 11.92 6.19
N LYS A 65 -21.52 11.72 7.34
CA LYS A 65 -22.65 10.79 7.46
C LYS A 65 -23.82 11.24 6.59
N GLU A 66 -24.20 12.51 6.66
CA GLU A 66 -25.26 13.09 5.82
C GLU A 66 -24.93 12.97 4.33
N ALA A 67 -23.67 13.20 3.94
CA ALA A 67 -23.21 13.05 2.57
C ALA A 67 -23.20 11.57 2.10
N GLU A 68 -22.91 10.62 2.99
CA GLU A 68 -23.03 9.18 2.70
C GLU A 68 -24.48 8.76 2.51
N GLU A 69 -25.42 9.31 3.28
CA GLU A 69 -26.86 9.09 3.13
C GLU A 69 -27.39 9.68 1.81
N GLU A 70 -26.99 10.92 1.46
CA GLU A 70 -27.33 11.52 0.16
C GLU A 70 -26.78 10.67 -0.99
N PHE A 71 -25.51 10.24 -0.89
CA PHE A 71 -24.89 9.40 -1.90
C PHE A 71 -25.62 8.07 -2.05
N TRP A 72 -25.99 7.42 -0.95
CA TRP A 72 -26.72 6.15 -0.98
C TRP A 72 -28.08 6.26 -1.67
N TYR A 73 -28.83 7.33 -1.38
CA TYR A 73 -30.13 7.57 -2.00
C TYR A 73 -30.03 7.85 -3.51
N ARG A 74 -28.97 8.53 -3.95
CA ARG A 74 -28.80 9.02 -5.34
C ARG A 74 -27.86 8.17 -6.20
N GLN A 75 -27.38 7.04 -5.71
CA GLN A 75 -26.44 6.20 -6.44
C GLN A 75 -27.10 5.60 -7.70
N HIS A 76 -26.36 5.59 -8.81
CA HIS A 76 -26.81 4.90 -10.03
C HIS A 76 -26.99 3.39 -9.76
N PRO A 77 -28.11 2.76 -10.19
CA PRO A 77 -28.36 1.33 -9.94
C PRO A 77 -27.29 0.40 -10.53
N GLN A 78 -26.76 0.74 -11.71
CA GLN A 78 -25.71 -0.01 -12.39
C GLN A 78 -24.53 0.91 -12.73
N PRO A 79 -23.61 1.18 -11.79
CA PRO A 79 -22.51 2.11 -12.04
C PRO A 79 -21.57 1.58 -13.13
N TYR A 80 -20.87 2.49 -13.79
CA TYR A 80 -19.80 2.13 -14.72
C TYR A 80 -18.60 1.54 -13.95
N ILE A 81 -18.29 0.29 -14.23
CA ILE A 81 -17.15 -0.44 -13.67
C ILE A 81 -16.19 -0.75 -14.83
N PHE A 82 -14.90 -0.45 -14.63
CA PHE A 82 -13.89 -0.75 -15.65
C PHE A 82 -13.78 -2.27 -15.86
N PRO A 83 -13.51 -2.74 -17.10
CA PRO A 83 -13.54 -4.17 -17.41
C PRO A 83 -12.70 -5.05 -16.48
N ASP A 84 -11.47 -4.62 -16.17
CA ASP A 84 -10.52 -5.40 -15.35
C ASP A 84 -10.63 -5.11 -13.84
N SER A 85 -11.50 -4.17 -13.44
CA SER A 85 -11.75 -3.91 -12.02
C SER A 85 -12.70 -4.95 -11.43
N PRO A 86 -12.68 -5.20 -10.11
CA PRO A 86 -13.64 -6.09 -9.47
C PRO A 86 -15.10 -5.71 -9.81
N GLY A 87 -15.88 -6.69 -10.28
CA GLY A 87 -17.25 -6.47 -10.78
C GLY A 87 -17.35 -5.98 -12.23
N GLY A 88 -16.22 -5.84 -12.93
CA GLY A 88 -16.15 -5.55 -14.36
C GLY A 88 -16.37 -6.80 -15.23
N THR A 89 -16.54 -6.59 -16.54
CA THR A 89 -16.88 -7.66 -17.49
C THR A 89 -15.71 -8.58 -17.89
N SER A 90 -14.47 -8.17 -17.64
CA SER A 90 -13.25 -8.97 -17.87
C SER A 90 -12.46 -9.24 -16.61
N TYR A 91 -13.04 -8.97 -15.43
CA TYR A 91 -12.42 -9.27 -14.16
C TYR A 91 -12.07 -10.77 -14.05
N GLU A 92 -10.82 -11.07 -13.71
CA GLU A 92 -10.27 -12.44 -13.57
C GLU A 92 -10.39 -13.31 -14.84
N ARG A 93 -10.75 -12.73 -16.00
CA ARG A 93 -10.93 -13.47 -17.27
C ARG A 93 -9.68 -14.25 -17.68
N TYR A 94 -8.51 -13.70 -17.41
CA TYR A 94 -7.22 -14.29 -17.80
C TYR A 94 -6.50 -14.98 -16.64
N ASP A 95 -7.13 -15.11 -15.46
CA ASP A 95 -6.47 -15.70 -14.30
C ASP A 95 -6.25 -17.20 -14.46
N CYS A 96 -7.05 -17.87 -15.30
CA CYS A 96 -6.86 -19.27 -15.66
C CYS A 96 -5.53 -19.54 -16.40
N TYR A 97 -4.91 -18.53 -17.02
CA TYR A 97 -3.62 -18.65 -17.71
C TYR A 97 -2.43 -18.27 -16.82
N LYS A 98 -2.68 -17.74 -15.62
CA LYS A 98 -1.63 -17.33 -14.67
C LYS A 98 -1.19 -18.53 -13.83
N LEU A 99 -0.55 -19.50 -14.48
CA LEU A 99 0.04 -20.64 -13.79
C LEU A 99 1.19 -20.17 -12.89
N PRO A 100 1.26 -20.65 -11.64
CA PRO A 100 2.33 -20.24 -10.75
C PRO A 100 3.66 -20.85 -11.22
N GLU A 101 4.73 -20.08 -11.03
CA GLU A 101 6.05 -20.41 -11.59
C GLU A 101 6.56 -21.79 -11.16
N TRP A 102 6.26 -22.23 -9.94
CA TRP A 102 6.77 -23.49 -9.38
C TRP A 102 6.28 -24.73 -10.13
N CYS A 103 5.15 -24.68 -10.84
CA CYS A 103 4.67 -25.80 -11.66
C CYS A 103 5.64 -26.18 -12.79
N LEU A 104 6.52 -25.25 -13.21
CA LEU A 104 7.55 -25.55 -14.21
C LEU A 104 8.67 -26.46 -13.67
N ASP A 105 8.78 -26.62 -12.34
CA ASP A 105 9.74 -27.55 -11.75
C ASP A 105 9.32 -29.01 -11.95
N ASP A 106 8.02 -29.27 -12.15
CA ASP A 106 7.45 -30.62 -12.32
C ASP A 106 7.52 -31.16 -13.75
N TRP A 107 7.96 -30.33 -14.71
CA TRP A 107 8.06 -30.73 -16.13
C TRP A 107 9.03 -31.88 -16.35
N HIS A 108 8.73 -32.75 -17.32
CA HIS A 108 9.61 -33.88 -17.66
C HIS A 108 10.94 -33.36 -18.25
N PRO A 109 12.10 -33.98 -17.97
CA PRO A 109 13.39 -33.51 -18.48
C PRO A 109 13.45 -33.32 -20.00
N SER A 110 12.72 -34.12 -20.79
CA SER A 110 12.64 -33.95 -22.24
C SER A 110 11.96 -32.65 -22.66
N GLU A 111 10.95 -32.21 -21.91
CA GLU A 111 10.24 -30.95 -22.17
C GLU A 111 11.09 -29.75 -21.75
N LYS A 112 11.85 -29.90 -20.66
CA LYS A 112 12.81 -28.87 -20.22
C LYS A 112 13.97 -28.71 -21.22
N ALA A 113 14.43 -29.81 -21.81
CA ALA A 113 15.49 -29.81 -22.82
C ALA A 113 15.10 -29.02 -24.09
N MET A 114 13.81 -28.77 -24.33
CA MET A 114 13.34 -27.89 -25.41
C MET A 114 13.73 -26.42 -25.18
N TYR A 115 13.91 -26.00 -23.92
CA TYR A 115 14.19 -24.61 -23.53
C TYR A 115 15.44 -24.49 -22.64
N PRO A 116 16.63 -24.88 -23.14
CA PRO A 116 17.84 -24.99 -22.31
C PRO A 116 18.26 -23.66 -21.68
N ASP A 117 18.23 -22.56 -22.45
CA ASP A 117 18.65 -21.24 -21.98
C ASP A 117 17.72 -20.67 -20.90
N TYR A 118 16.41 -20.95 -21.01
CA TYR A 118 15.43 -20.48 -20.04
C TYR A 118 15.62 -21.19 -18.69
N PHE A 119 15.73 -22.52 -18.69
CA PHE A 119 15.94 -23.29 -17.47
C PHE A 119 17.32 -23.02 -16.84
N ALA A 120 18.38 -22.78 -17.64
CA ALA A 120 19.68 -22.37 -17.13
C ALA A 120 19.61 -21.04 -16.37
N LYS A 121 18.91 -20.03 -16.91
CA LYS A 121 18.69 -18.74 -16.23
C LYS A 121 17.83 -18.89 -14.98
N ARG A 122 16.77 -19.69 -15.04
CA ARG A 122 15.89 -19.97 -13.89
C ARG A 122 16.65 -20.56 -12.70
N GLU A 123 17.60 -21.47 -12.93
CA GLU A 123 18.40 -22.04 -11.84
C GLU A 123 19.27 -20.98 -11.14
N GLN A 124 19.78 -19.98 -11.88
CA GLN A 124 20.46 -18.83 -11.28
C GLN A 124 19.51 -18.05 -10.36
N TRP A 125 18.27 -17.78 -10.78
CA TRP A 125 17.26 -17.11 -9.95
C TRP A 125 16.89 -17.92 -8.71
N LYS A 126 16.74 -19.24 -8.82
CA LYS A 126 16.46 -20.13 -7.68
C LYS A 126 17.62 -20.17 -6.69
N LYS A 127 18.86 -20.11 -7.17
CA LYS A 127 20.06 -19.97 -6.32
C LYS A 127 20.03 -18.65 -5.55
N LEU A 128 19.81 -17.53 -6.24
CA LEU A 128 19.69 -16.21 -5.61
C LEU A 128 18.56 -16.15 -4.56
N ARG A 129 17.39 -16.75 -4.85
CA ARG A 129 16.27 -16.81 -3.91
C ARG A 129 16.61 -17.60 -2.65
N ARG A 130 17.31 -18.73 -2.77
CA ARG A 130 17.76 -19.52 -1.60
C ARG A 130 18.76 -18.75 -0.74
N GLU A 131 19.74 -18.09 -1.36
CA GLU A 131 20.76 -17.31 -0.66
C GLU A 131 20.19 -16.04 0.01
N SER A 132 19.16 -15.42 -0.59
CA SER A 132 18.52 -14.21 -0.03
C SER A 132 17.61 -14.52 1.17
N TRP A 133 16.95 -15.68 1.16
CA TRP A 133 15.89 -16.01 2.12
C TRP A 133 16.33 -15.91 3.58
N GLU A 134 17.47 -16.50 3.94
CA GLU A 134 17.97 -16.48 5.32
C GLU A 134 18.25 -15.05 5.79
N ARG A 135 18.80 -14.20 4.90
CA ARG A 135 19.07 -12.79 5.20
C ARG A 135 17.79 -12.00 5.40
N GLU A 136 16.78 -12.20 4.56
CA GLU A 136 15.48 -11.51 4.68
C GLU A 136 14.76 -11.91 5.97
N VAL A 137 14.82 -13.20 6.35
CA VAL A 137 14.25 -13.69 7.61
C VAL A 137 14.98 -13.08 8.81
N GLN A 138 16.31 -13.03 8.76
CA GLN A 138 17.13 -12.42 9.80
C GLN A 138 16.81 -10.92 9.95
N VAL A 139 16.79 -10.17 8.85
CA VAL A 139 16.43 -8.74 8.85
C VAL A 139 15.02 -8.54 9.42
N ARG A 140 14.07 -9.40 9.06
CA ARG A 140 12.70 -9.32 9.61
C ARG A 140 12.67 -9.57 11.12
N GLN A 141 13.44 -10.55 11.61
CA GLN A 141 13.54 -10.84 13.04
C GLN A 141 14.21 -9.69 13.80
N GLU A 142 15.30 -9.14 13.26
CA GLU A 142 15.99 -7.98 13.82
C GLU A 142 15.11 -6.73 13.85
N LEU A 143 14.36 -6.44 12.78
CA LEU A 143 13.42 -5.32 12.79
C LEU A 143 12.31 -5.53 13.84
N GLY A 144 11.80 -6.75 14.00
CA GLY A 144 10.81 -7.06 15.03
C GLY A 144 11.35 -6.84 16.45
N THR A 145 12.56 -7.33 16.74
CA THR A 145 13.19 -7.12 18.06
C THR A 145 13.56 -5.66 18.32
N MET A 146 13.93 -4.92 17.27
CA MET A 146 14.22 -3.48 17.35
C MET A 146 12.96 -2.64 17.59
N GLU A 147 11.81 -3.02 17.03
CA GLU A 147 10.51 -2.41 17.33
C GLU A 147 10.09 -2.66 18.78
N GLU A 148 10.24 -3.91 19.25
CA GLU A 148 9.94 -4.30 20.64
C GLU A 148 10.84 -3.56 21.64
N THR A 149 12.15 -3.53 21.40
CA THR A 149 13.12 -2.81 22.26
C THR A 149 12.91 -1.31 22.24
N SER A 150 12.61 -0.71 21.08
CA SER A 150 12.26 0.71 20.98
C SER A 150 11.01 1.04 21.79
N HIS A 151 10.00 0.16 21.75
CA HIS A 151 8.77 0.33 22.52
C HIS A 151 9.01 0.20 24.04
N VAL A 152 9.84 -0.76 24.47
CA VAL A 152 10.22 -0.93 25.88
C VAL A 152 11.03 0.25 26.39
N LEU A 153 12.00 0.76 25.61
CA LEU A 153 12.80 1.92 25.97
C LEU A 153 11.97 3.20 26.05
N TYR A 154 11.02 3.38 25.13
CA TYR A 154 10.05 4.47 25.19
C TYR A 154 9.21 4.37 26.47
N GLN A 155 8.66 3.21 26.80
CA GLN A 155 7.88 3.00 28.02
C GLN A 155 8.71 3.23 29.30
N SER A 156 9.96 2.77 29.33
CA SER A 156 10.85 2.99 30.49
C SER A 156 11.26 4.45 30.66
N PHE A 157 11.44 5.18 29.57
CA PHE A 157 11.76 6.62 29.58
C PHE A 157 10.60 7.45 30.17
N TYR A 158 9.35 7.16 29.76
CA TYR A 158 8.17 7.81 30.35
C TYR A 158 7.92 7.40 31.81
N ALA A 159 8.25 6.16 32.19
CA ALA A 159 8.12 5.69 33.57
C ALA A 159 9.10 6.38 34.55
N GLN A 160 10.20 6.97 34.07
CA GLN A 160 11.19 7.68 34.89
C GLN A 160 10.80 9.15 35.20
N GLY A 161 9.62 9.62 34.76
CA GLY A 161 9.09 10.93 35.14
C GLY A 161 9.63 12.13 34.35
N ASN A 162 10.38 11.89 33.27
CA ASN A 162 10.92 12.92 32.39
C ASN A 162 9.84 13.45 31.44
N ASN A 163 9.06 14.43 31.90
CA ASN A 163 7.90 14.99 31.17
C ASN A 163 8.18 16.36 30.51
N SER A 164 9.44 16.80 30.43
CA SER A 164 9.77 18.05 29.75
C SER A 164 9.81 17.84 28.22
N ASN A 165 9.28 18.80 27.44
CA ASN A 165 9.25 18.72 25.97
C ASN A 165 10.65 18.59 25.35
N SER A 166 11.70 19.09 26.01
CA SER A 166 13.09 18.94 25.54
C SER A 166 13.61 17.51 25.68
N ASP A 167 13.25 16.83 26.76
CA ASP A 167 13.77 15.47 27.05
C ASP A 167 13.12 14.45 26.11
N ILE A 168 11.82 14.61 25.82
CA ILE A 168 11.10 13.77 24.85
C ILE A 168 11.67 13.93 23.43
N LEU A 169 11.99 15.17 23.03
CA LEU A 169 12.59 15.44 21.71
C LEU A 169 14.01 14.90 21.57
N LEU A 170 14.80 14.89 22.65
CA LEU A 170 16.12 14.27 22.68
C LEU A 170 16.04 12.75 22.60
N GLY A 171 15.12 12.12 23.35
CA GLY A 171 14.87 10.68 23.27
C GLY A 171 14.42 10.23 21.88
N LEU A 172 13.49 10.96 21.25
CA LEU A 172 13.04 10.70 19.88
C LEU A 172 14.15 10.92 18.83
N ARG A 173 15.05 11.88 19.05
CA ARG A 173 16.19 12.16 18.16
C ARG A 173 17.25 11.06 18.23
N GLU A 174 17.57 10.56 19.42
CA GLU A 174 18.48 9.44 19.62
C GLU A 174 17.92 8.15 19.00
N MET A 175 16.65 7.82 19.26
CA MET A 175 15.98 6.65 18.67
C MET A 175 15.92 6.73 17.14
N SER A 176 15.66 7.92 16.59
CA SER A 176 15.70 8.18 15.14
C SER A 176 17.10 8.04 14.55
N TRP A 177 18.15 8.45 15.28
CA TRP A 177 19.54 8.29 14.85
C TRP A 177 19.94 6.81 14.78
N TYR A 178 19.59 6.02 15.80
CA TYR A 178 19.82 4.57 15.82
C TYR A 178 19.10 3.85 14.67
N LEU A 179 17.83 4.17 14.43
CA LEU A 179 17.08 3.60 13.29
C LEU A 179 17.67 4.02 11.94
N ARG A 180 18.17 5.26 11.82
CA ARG A 180 18.74 5.79 10.57
C ARG A 180 20.11 5.19 10.22
N ILE A 181 21.01 5.03 11.21
CA ILE A 181 22.29 4.33 11.02
C ILE A 181 22.05 2.89 10.59
N SER A 182 21.14 2.18 11.25
CA SER A 182 20.84 0.78 10.95
C SER A 182 20.20 0.61 9.58
N PHE A 183 19.31 1.53 9.17
CA PHE A 183 18.78 1.56 7.80
C PHE A 183 19.87 1.81 6.75
N GLN A 184 20.81 2.73 7.00
CA GLN A 184 21.94 2.97 6.09
C GLN A 184 22.88 1.75 5.97
N ASN A 185 23.07 1.00 7.05
CA ASN A 185 23.83 -0.24 7.04
C ASN A 185 23.10 -1.37 6.27
N ALA A 186 21.78 -1.49 6.43
CA ALA A 186 20.95 -2.45 5.68
C ALA A 186 20.89 -2.11 4.17
N TYR A 187 20.76 -0.83 3.81
CA TYR A 187 20.87 -0.37 2.42
C TYR A 187 22.28 -0.56 1.84
N GLY A 188 23.34 -0.40 2.66
CA GLY A 188 24.72 -0.70 2.26
C GLY A 188 24.92 -2.17 1.89
N ALA A 189 24.35 -3.08 2.67
CA ALA A 189 24.34 -4.52 2.36
C ALA A 189 23.51 -4.85 1.10
N SER A 190 22.37 -4.20 0.90
CA SER A 190 21.55 -4.34 -0.31
C SER A 190 22.21 -3.77 -1.57
N SER A 191 22.97 -2.67 -1.44
CA SER A 191 23.71 -2.03 -2.53
C SER A 191 24.88 -2.91 -2.99
N GLN A 192 25.59 -3.57 -2.06
CA GLN A 192 26.61 -4.57 -2.39
C GLN A 192 26.05 -5.77 -3.15
N LEU A 193 24.81 -6.18 -2.86
CA LEU A 193 24.09 -7.22 -3.62
C LEU A 193 23.63 -6.74 -5.00
N GLN A 194 23.22 -5.48 -5.15
CA GLN A 194 22.91 -4.89 -6.46
C GLN A 194 24.17 -4.75 -7.34
N HIS A 195 25.29 -4.29 -6.77
CA HIS A 195 26.57 -4.21 -7.47
C HIS A 195 27.09 -5.59 -7.91
N ALA A 196 26.88 -6.63 -7.10
CA ALA A 196 27.19 -8.02 -7.46
C ALA A 196 26.28 -8.54 -8.60
N ASN A 197 25.00 -8.15 -8.61
CA ASN A 197 24.07 -8.49 -9.69
C ASN A 197 24.37 -7.74 -11.00
N ASP A 198 24.90 -6.52 -10.94
CA ASP A 198 25.30 -5.77 -12.13
C ASP A 198 26.65 -6.25 -12.70
N PHE A 199 27.54 -6.81 -11.86
CA PHE A 199 28.77 -7.48 -12.30
C PHE A 199 28.50 -8.79 -13.08
N LEU A 200 27.34 -9.44 -12.83
CA LEU A 200 26.89 -10.66 -13.51
C LEU A 200 26.07 -10.40 -14.78
N LYS A 201 25.83 -9.14 -15.13
CA LYS A 201 25.14 -8.72 -16.37
C LYS A 201 26.10 -8.43 -17.54
N ASN A 202 27.41 -8.55 -17.33
CA ASN A 202 28.44 -8.49 -18.38
C ASN A 202 28.98 -9.87 -18.71
#